data_AF-A0A2B4RT10-F1
#
_entry.id   AF-A0A2B4RT10-F1
#
_cell.length_a   1.000
_cell.length_b   1.000
_cell.length_c   1.000
_cell.angle_alpha   90.00
_cell.angle_beta   90.00
_cell.angle_gamma   90.00
#
_symmetry.space_group_name_H-M   'P 1'
#
loop_
_entity.id
_entity.type
_entity.pdbx_description
1 polymer ?
#
loop_
_entity_poly.entity_id
_entity_poly.type
_entity_poly.pdbx_seq_one_letter_code
_entity_poly.pdbx_strand_id
1 'polypeptide(L)'
;MAILNRPYCDSSPESDPDGLKERSPTIVSSPLFSGQKITPKRFQLSFEEFQQLRRKLRTKQKLAGLPIGVTFLLASSTITAYMFPNIFDATPEQIEPILGMDPIIFCGLCGVASAGVGFAAGTVAFKSVWRLFNKDLAQNMQEREADFLERVAARRASSNSKFEDDYYGESIKNVSDYRQWLREQQKKQNITDKYENKEQSKELKTEAA
;
A
#
# COMPACT_ATOMS: atom_id res chain seq x y z
N MET A 1 12.17 6.28 33.33
CA MET A 1 13.62 6.46 33.09
C MET A 1 13.80 7.25 31.80
N ALA A 2 14.17 8.53 31.96
CA ALA A 2 14.66 9.50 30.96
C ALA A 2 13.76 9.91 29.77
N ILE A 3 12.68 10.64 30.05
CA ILE A 3 12.12 11.62 29.11
C ILE A 3 12.83 12.94 29.42
N LEU A 4 13.88 13.27 28.66
CA LEU A 4 14.56 14.55 28.78
C LEU A 4 13.71 15.65 28.14
N ASN A 5 12.99 16.32 29.04
CA ASN A 5 12.49 17.69 28.99
C ASN A 5 13.44 18.61 28.21
N ARG A 6 13.03 19.12 27.05
CA ARG A 6 13.70 20.24 26.37
C ARG A 6 12.73 21.42 26.26
N PRO A 7 13.08 22.59 26.83
CA PRO A 7 12.18 23.73 26.87
C PRO A 7 11.94 24.33 25.48
N TYR A 8 10.69 24.71 25.28
CA TYR A 8 10.08 25.39 24.14
C TYR A 8 10.61 26.84 24.06
N CYS A 9 11.20 27.22 22.93
CA CYS A 9 11.56 28.61 22.65
C CYS A 9 10.51 29.20 21.71
N ASP A 10 9.83 30.21 22.22
CA ASP A 10 8.77 31.01 21.61
C ASP A 10 9.37 31.98 20.59
N SER A 11 8.79 32.02 19.39
CA SER A 11 8.90 33.18 18.50
C SER A 11 7.72 33.18 17.52
N SER A 12 6.63 33.80 17.94
CA SER A 12 5.57 34.31 17.06
C SER A 12 6.13 35.43 16.15
N PRO A 13 5.54 35.64 14.96
CA PRO A 13 4.80 36.88 14.79
C PRO A 13 3.46 36.69 14.08
N GLU A 14 2.44 37.22 14.75
CA GLU A 14 1.46 38.20 14.25
C GLU A 14 0.53 37.87 13.06
N SER A 15 -0.72 38.26 13.31
CA SER A 15 -1.99 38.06 12.64
C SER A 15 -2.16 38.79 11.32
N ASP A 16 -2.99 38.24 10.42
CA ASP A 16 -4.15 38.98 9.92
C ASP A 16 -5.31 38.05 9.51
N PRO A 17 -6.59 38.45 9.71
CA PRO A 17 -7.78 37.66 9.43
C PRO A 17 -8.52 38.13 8.15
N ASP A 18 -9.20 37.20 7.47
CA ASP A 18 -10.53 37.36 6.81
C ASP A 18 -10.69 36.45 5.59
N GLY A 19 -11.91 35.93 5.40
CA GLY A 19 -12.38 35.44 4.09
C GLY A 19 -13.02 34.05 4.10
N LEU A 20 -14.31 33.99 4.45
CA LEU A 20 -15.18 32.82 4.33
C LEU A 20 -15.37 32.32 2.89
N LYS A 21 -15.52 30.99 2.80
CA LYS A 21 -16.37 30.19 1.88
C LYS A 21 -16.14 30.28 0.37
N GLU A 22 -15.72 29.15 -0.20
CA GLU A 22 -16.43 28.57 -1.34
C GLU A 22 -16.27 27.03 -1.38
N ARG A 23 -17.41 26.34 -1.51
CA ARG A 23 -17.52 24.89 -1.68
C ARG A 23 -17.77 24.64 -3.16
N SER A 24 -16.88 23.91 -3.83
CA SER A 24 -17.17 23.23 -5.10
C SER A 24 -16.36 21.93 -5.20
N PRO A 25 -16.94 20.84 -5.73
CA PRO A 25 -16.29 19.53 -5.77
C PRO A 25 -15.33 19.47 -6.96
N THR A 26 -14.05 19.68 -6.70
CA THR A 26 -12.99 19.55 -7.70
C THR A 26 -12.76 18.08 -8.01
N ILE A 27 -12.99 17.68 -9.26
CA ILE A 27 -12.37 16.50 -9.87
C ILE A 27 -10.85 16.72 -9.79
N VAL A 28 -10.20 16.04 -8.84
CA VAL A 28 -8.75 16.13 -8.65
C VAL A 28 -8.09 15.37 -9.78
N SER A 29 -7.77 16.10 -10.85
CA SER A 29 -6.74 15.74 -11.80
C SER A 29 -5.48 15.34 -11.04
N SER A 30 -4.96 14.15 -11.31
CA SER A 30 -3.71 13.62 -10.75
C SER A 30 -2.61 14.69 -10.79
N PRO A 31 -1.90 14.98 -9.67
CA PRO A 31 -0.75 15.88 -9.69
C PRO A 31 0.45 15.13 -10.26
N LEU A 32 0.40 14.77 -11.54
CA LEU A 32 1.59 14.31 -12.24
C LEU A 32 2.35 15.58 -12.64
N PHE A 33 3.47 15.78 -11.94
CA PHE A 33 4.47 16.79 -12.26
C PHE A 33 4.12 18.24 -11.87
N SER A 34 3.84 18.48 -10.59
CA SER A 34 4.04 19.82 -10.04
C SER A 34 5.49 19.94 -9.60
N GLY A 35 6.25 20.84 -10.21
CA GLY A 35 7.61 21.23 -9.79
C GLY A 35 7.64 21.97 -8.45
N GLN A 36 6.82 21.55 -7.49
CA GLN A 36 6.74 22.15 -6.17
C GLN A 36 8.04 21.91 -5.40
N LYS A 37 8.57 23.01 -4.85
CA LYS A 37 9.69 22.96 -3.91
C LYS A 37 9.19 22.30 -2.62
N ILE A 38 9.46 21.00 -2.45
CA ILE A 38 9.02 20.29 -1.25
C ILE A 38 9.70 20.88 0.00
N THR A 39 8.93 21.51 0.87
CA THR A 39 9.42 22.06 2.14
C THR A 39 9.89 20.94 3.08
N PRO A 40 10.96 21.12 3.87
CA PRO A 40 11.40 20.10 4.82
C PRO A 40 10.44 20.01 6.01
N LYS A 41 9.52 19.03 5.99
CA LYS A 41 8.66 18.73 7.15
C LYS A 41 9.45 17.91 8.17
N ARG A 42 9.45 18.34 9.44
CA ARG A 42 10.06 17.57 10.55
C ARG A 42 9.05 16.54 11.03
N PHE A 43 9.39 15.26 10.88
CA PHE A 43 8.58 14.14 11.37
C PHE A 43 9.11 13.66 12.71
N GLN A 44 8.20 13.19 13.58
CA GLN A 44 8.57 12.60 14.88
C GLN A 44 9.31 11.27 14.72
N LEU A 45 9.09 10.55 13.61
CA LEU A 45 9.73 9.27 13.29
C LEU A 45 10.92 9.46 12.35
N SER A 46 11.97 8.65 12.47
CA SER A 46 13.07 8.57 11.49
C SER A 46 12.69 7.72 10.27
N PHE A 47 13.30 7.94 9.10
CA PHE A 47 12.84 7.30 7.85
C PHE A 47 12.96 5.78 7.92
N GLU A 48 14.01 5.32 8.59
CA GLU A 48 14.25 3.90 8.85
C GLU A 48 13.21 3.33 9.79
N GLU A 49 12.86 4.04 10.88
CA GLU A 49 11.79 3.61 11.79
C GLU A 49 10.45 3.48 11.06
N PHE A 50 10.12 4.44 10.18
CA PHE A 50 8.90 4.38 9.36
C PHE A 50 8.89 3.15 8.45
N GLN A 51 9.99 2.87 7.75
CA GLN A 51 10.08 1.73 6.84
C GLN A 51 10.09 0.38 7.59
N GLN A 52 10.73 0.33 8.76
CA GLN A 52 10.68 -0.85 9.64
C GLN A 52 9.26 -1.07 10.16
N LEU A 53 8.59 -0.02 10.62
CA LEU A 53 7.23 -0.08 11.12
C LEU A 53 6.26 -0.55 10.03
N ARG A 54 6.35 0.00 8.82
CA ARG A 54 5.56 -0.42 7.65
C ARG A 54 5.73 -1.91 7.34
N ARG A 55 6.98 -2.41 7.33
CA ARG A 55 7.28 -3.84 7.13
C ARG A 55 6.68 -4.70 8.24
N LYS A 56 6.88 -4.31 9.50
CA LYS A 56 6.32 -5.00 10.67
C LYS A 56 4.80 -5.07 10.61
N LEU A 57 4.10 -3.98 10.23
CA LEU A 57 2.64 -3.98 10.08
C LEU A 57 2.17 -4.96 8.99
N ARG A 58 2.82 -4.99 7.83
CA ARG A 58 2.47 -5.93 6.75
C ARG A 58 2.66 -7.38 7.16
N THR A 59 3.73 -7.70 7.88
CA THR A 59 3.95 -9.04 8.42
C THR A 59 2.91 -9.40 9.47
N LYS A 60 2.59 -8.47 10.39
CA LYS A 60 1.55 -8.65 11.40
C LYS A 60 0.17 -8.85 10.79
N GLN A 61 -0.17 -8.11 9.73
CA GLN A 61 -1.42 -8.29 8.98
C GLN A 61 -1.55 -9.70 8.40
N LYS A 62 -0.49 -10.20 7.74
CA LYS A 62 -0.46 -11.57 7.21
C LYS A 62 -0.58 -12.62 8.31
N LEU A 63 0.13 -12.42 9.42
CA LEU A 63 0.10 -13.33 10.57
C LEU A 63 -1.25 -13.33 11.26
N ALA A 64 -1.93 -12.18 11.37
CA ALA A 64 -3.23 -12.04 12.01
C ALA A 64 -4.37 -12.68 11.20
N GLY A 65 -4.25 -12.76 9.87
CA GLY A 65 -5.21 -13.45 9.02
C GLY A 65 -5.18 -14.98 9.20
N LEU A 66 -4.01 -15.55 9.52
CA LEU A 66 -3.82 -16.99 9.64
C LEU A 66 -4.71 -17.65 10.72
N PRO A 67 -4.73 -17.20 11.99
CA PRO A 67 -5.59 -17.81 13.01
C PRO A 67 -7.08 -17.66 12.68
N ILE A 68 -7.49 -16.54 12.07
CA ILE A 68 -8.89 -16.30 11.69
C ILE A 68 -9.31 -17.22 10.53
N GLY A 69 -8.41 -17.47 9.58
CA GLY A 69 -8.65 -18.48 8.53
C GLY A 69 -8.80 -19.89 9.10
N VAL A 70 -7.98 -20.26 10.09
CA VAL A 70 -8.07 -21.56 10.76
C VAL A 70 -9.36 -21.69 11.58
N THR A 71 -9.80 -20.65 12.28
CA THR A 71 -11.07 -20.72 13.02
C THR A 71 -12.27 -20.83 12.06
N PHE A 72 -12.24 -20.15 10.92
CA PHE A 72 -13.28 -20.30 9.89
C PHE A 72 -13.30 -21.70 9.28
N LEU A 73 -12.14 -22.31 9.05
CA LEU A 73 -12.02 -23.71 8.61
C LEU A 73 -12.67 -24.68 9.61
N LEU A 74 -12.32 -24.53 10.89
CA LEU A 74 -12.87 -25.39 11.95
C LEU A 74 -14.38 -25.18 12.09
N ALA A 75 -14.86 -23.94 12.05
CA ALA A 75 -16.28 -23.63 12.09
C ALA A 75 -17.02 -24.20 10.87
N SER A 76 -16.43 -24.12 9.68
CA SER A 76 -17.01 -24.73 8.47
C SER A 76 -17.11 -26.25 8.62
N SER A 77 -16.10 -26.89 9.20
CA SER A 77 -16.11 -28.34 9.45
C SER A 77 -17.21 -28.73 10.44
N THR A 78 -17.36 -28.01 11.55
CA THR A 78 -18.39 -28.30 12.55
C THR A 78 -19.81 -28.03 12.03
N ILE A 79 -20.01 -26.98 11.23
CA ILE A 79 -21.30 -26.68 10.61
C ILE A 79 -21.70 -27.78 9.63
N THR A 80 -20.78 -28.23 8.77
CA THR A 80 -21.05 -29.31 7.81
C THR A 80 -21.35 -30.62 8.53
N ALA A 81 -20.61 -30.96 9.59
CA ALA A 81 -20.87 -32.16 10.40
C ALA A 81 -22.23 -32.11 11.11
N TYR A 82 -22.70 -30.93 11.52
CA TYR A 82 -24.01 -30.77 12.14
C TYR A 82 -25.17 -30.85 11.12
N MET A 83 -25.00 -30.22 9.95
CA MET A 83 -26.03 -30.22 8.90
C MET A 83 -26.15 -31.57 8.19
N PHE A 84 -25.05 -32.33 8.09
CA PHE A 84 -24.99 -33.59 7.38
C PHE A 84 -24.27 -34.66 8.21
N PRO A 85 -24.92 -35.18 9.26
CA PRO A 85 -24.29 -36.13 10.20
C PRO A 85 -23.88 -37.46 9.54
N ASN A 86 -24.54 -37.85 8.45
CA ASN A 86 -24.32 -39.14 7.78
C ASN A 86 -23.34 -39.08 6.59
N ILE A 87 -22.70 -37.92 6.32
CA ILE A 87 -21.79 -37.78 5.16
C ILE A 87 -20.59 -38.73 5.21
N PHE A 88 -20.12 -39.08 6.41
CA PHE A 88 -18.93 -39.93 6.60
C PHE A 88 -19.25 -41.38 7.00
N ASP A 89 -20.53 -41.69 7.29
CA ASP A 89 -20.98 -43.00 7.76
C ASP A 89 -21.90 -43.71 6.73
N ALA A 90 -22.18 -43.05 5.60
CA ALA A 90 -22.96 -43.63 4.51
C ALA A 90 -22.20 -44.76 3.81
N THR A 91 -22.84 -45.92 3.67
CA THR A 91 -22.39 -47.01 2.81
C THR A 91 -22.32 -46.53 1.35
N PRO A 92 -21.43 -47.12 0.50
CA PRO A 92 -21.17 -46.64 -0.86
C PRO A 92 -22.39 -46.57 -1.79
N GLU A 93 -23.51 -47.22 -1.43
CA GLU A 93 -24.77 -47.20 -2.18
C GLU A 93 -25.66 -45.98 -1.87
N GLN A 94 -25.34 -45.22 -0.82
CA GLN A 94 -26.17 -44.13 -0.29
C GLN A 94 -25.45 -42.76 -0.30
N ILE A 95 -24.31 -42.69 -0.99
CA ILE A 95 -23.58 -41.44 -1.22
C ILE A 95 -24.35 -40.64 -2.26
N GLU A 96 -25.29 -39.82 -1.80
CA GLU A 96 -25.93 -38.83 -2.67
C GLU A 96 -24.88 -37.79 -3.08
N PRO A 97 -24.65 -37.60 -4.39
CA PRO A 97 -23.68 -36.61 -4.84
C PRO A 97 -24.20 -35.21 -4.52
N ILE A 98 -23.46 -34.47 -3.69
CA ILE A 98 -23.77 -33.07 -3.39
C ILE A 98 -23.36 -32.24 -4.60
N LEU A 99 -24.34 -31.68 -5.31
CA LEU A 99 -24.15 -30.94 -6.57
C LEU A 99 -23.45 -31.76 -7.69
N GLY A 100 -23.64 -33.09 -7.70
CA GLY A 100 -22.98 -33.96 -8.70
C GLY A 100 -21.52 -34.30 -8.38
N MET A 101 -21.04 -33.94 -7.18
CA MET A 101 -19.66 -34.16 -6.72
C MET A 101 -19.63 -35.02 -5.44
N ASP A 102 -18.53 -35.73 -5.24
CA ASP A 102 -18.27 -36.51 -4.02
C ASP A 102 -18.33 -35.58 -2.78
N PRO A 103 -19.09 -35.95 -1.72
CA PRO A 103 -19.16 -35.22 -0.47
C PRO A 103 -17.80 -34.84 0.14
N ILE A 104 -16.77 -35.69 0.03
CA ILE A 104 -15.43 -35.41 0.55
C ILE A 104 -14.80 -34.23 -0.21
N ILE A 105 -14.93 -34.24 -1.54
CA ILE A 105 -14.40 -33.16 -2.39
C ILE A 105 -15.18 -31.88 -2.14
N PHE A 106 -16.51 -31.95 -2.01
CA PHE A 106 -17.35 -30.80 -1.70
C PHE A 106 -17.00 -30.17 -0.34
N CYS A 107 -16.82 -30.99 0.70
CA CYS A 107 -16.41 -30.52 2.03
C CYS A 107 -15.02 -29.89 2.00
N GLY A 108 -14.07 -30.50 1.27
CA GLY A 108 -12.74 -29.95 1.06
C GLY A 108 -12.78 -28.58 0.38
N LEU A 109 -13.57 -28.44 -0.69
CA LEU A 109 -13.72 -27.17 -1.41
C LEU A 109 -14.40 -26.09 -0.55
N CYS A 110 -15.47 -26.43 0.17
CA CYS A 110 -16.12 -25.50 1.09
C CYS A 110 -15.20 -25.08 2.24
N GLY A 111 -14.39 -26.01 2.76
CA GLY A 111 -13.35 -25.71 3.75
C GLY A 111 -12.32 -24.72 3.21
N VAL A 112 -11.72 -24.99 2.05
CA VAL A 112 -10.72 -24.10 1.46
C VAL A 112 -11.31 -22.71 1.14
N ALA A 113 -12.55 -22.66 0.64
CA ALA A 113 -13.24 -21.42 0.36
C ALA A 113 -13.49 -20.60 1.65
N SER A 114 -13.98 -21.24 2.72
CA SER A 114 -14.22 -20.58 4.00
C SER A 114 -12.90 -20.11 4.66
N ALA A 115 -11.82 -20.88 4.52
CA ALA A 115 -10.47 -20.48 4.95
C ALA A 115 -10.01 -19.20 4.25
N GLY A 116 -10.15 -19.15 2.93
CA GLY A 116 -9.73 -18.02 2.11
C GLY A 116 -10.50 -16.75 2.47
N VAL A 117 -11.82 -16.87 2.66
CA VAL A 117 -12.67 -15.76 3.11
C VAL A 117 -12.29 -15.32 4.53
N GLY A 118 -12.12 -16.26 5.46
CA GLY A 118 -11.71 -15.97 6.84
C GLY A 118 -10.36 -15.27 6.90
N PHE A 119 -9.39 -15.71 6.10
CA PHE A 119 -8.09 -15.07 6.00
C PHE A 119 -8.21 -13.62 5.48
N ALA A 120 -8.93 -13.41 4.37
CA ALA A 120 -9.13 -12.07 3.82
C ALA A 120 -9.85 -11.14 4.81
N ALA A 121 -10.95 -11.59 5.40
CA ALA A 121 -11.69 -10.86 6.42
C ALA A 121 -10.80 -10.52 7.63
N GLY A 122 -9.98 -11.47 8.07
CA GLY A 122 -9.04 -11.29 9.17
C GLY A 122 -8.00 -10.20 8.89
N THR A 123 -7.43 -10.17 7.68
CA THR A 123 -6.45 -9.13 7.31
C THR A 123 -7.06 -7.72 7.27
N VAL A 124 -8.30 -7.58 6.81
CA VAL A 124 -9.02 -6.30 6.75
C VAL A 124 -9.40 -5.85 8.16
N ALA A 125 -9.96 -6.75 8.97
CA ALA A 125 -10.34 -6.47 10.36
C ALA A 125 -9.12 -6.01 11.19
N PHE A 126 -7.99 -6.71 11.09
CA PHE A 126 -6.77 -6.34 11.80
C PHE A 126 -6.28 -4.94 11.43
N LYS A 127 -6.34 -4.57 10.14
CA LYS A 127 -5.96 -3.22 9.68
C LYS A 127 -6.84 -2.15 10.30
N SER A 128 -8.14 -2.37 10.36
CA SER A 128 -9.10 -1.44 10.96
C SER A 128 -8.87 -1.30 12.46
N VAL A 129 -8.72 -2.43 13.17
CA VAL A 129 -8.43 -2.45 14.61
C VAL A 129 -7.12 -1.72 14.92
N TRP A 130 -6.05 -2.00 14.17
CA TRP A 130 -4.76 -1.34 14.37
C TRP A 130 -4.84 0.19 14.21
N ARG A 131 -5.59 0.67 13.20
CA ARG A 131 -5.81 2.10 12.97
C ARG A 131 -6.56 2.78 14.11
N LEU A 132 -7.52 2.08 14.71
CA LEU A 132 -8.31 2.61 15.82
C LEU A 132 -7.49 2.71 17.12
N PHE A 133 -6.62 1.74 17.38
CA PHE A 133 -5.77 1.75 18.58
C PHE A 133 -4.55 2.68 18.46
N ASN A 134 -3.99 2.83 17.26
CA ASN A 134 -2.77 3.60 17.04
C ASN A 134 -3.04 4.79 16.11
N LYS A 135 -4.05 5.60 16.41
CA LYS A 135 -4.49 6.73 15.55
C LYS A 135 -3.36 7.72 15.29
N ASP A 136 -2.68 8.17 16.34
CA ASP A 136 -1.60 9.17 16.24
C ASP A 136 -0.43 8.62 15.41
N LEU A 137 -0.04 7.37 15.66
CA LEU A 137 1.02 6.70 14.90
C LEU A 137 0.61 6.52 13.43
N ALA A 138 -0.64 6.15 13.17
CA ALA A 138 -1.17 5.97 11.83
C ALA A 138 -1.22 7.29 11.04
N GLN A 139 -1.63 8.39 11.69
CA GLN A 139 -1.60 9.73 11.09
C GLN A 139 -0.17 10.16 10.77
N ASN A 140 0.76 10.05 11.73
CA ASN A 140 2.17 10.36 11.52
C ASN A 140 2.79 9.52 10.37
N MET A 141 2.42 8.24 10.27
CA MET A 141 2.84 7.39 9.16
C MET A 141 2.26 7.86 7.82
N GLN A 142 0.97 8.20 7.78
CA GLN A 142 0.28 8.62 6.55
C GLN A 142 0.82 9.95 6.02
N GLU A 143 1.05 10.93 6.90
CA GLU A 143 1.63 12.21 6.51
C GLU A 143 3.03 12.07 5.92
N ARG A 144 3.85 11.20 6.53
CA ARG A 144 5.18 10.92 6.01
C ARG A 144 5.14 10.15 4.70
N GLU A 145 4.23 9.19 4.58
CA GLU A 145 4.04 8.44 3.34
C GLU A 145 3.63 9.38 2.21
N ALA A 146 2.72 10.33 2.48
CA ALA A 146 2.31 11.34 1.52
C ALA A 146 3.50 12.22 1.08
N ASP A 147 4.27 12.76 2.02
CA ASP A 147 5.47 13.57 1.70
C ASP A 147 6.52 12.76 0.91
N PHE A 148 6.73 11.49 1.26
CA PHE A 148 7.64 10.62 0.51
C PHE A 148 7.15 10.38 -0.92
N LEU A 149 5.86 10.06 -1.09
CA LEU A 149 5.26 9.83 -2.40
C LEU A 149 5.28 11.09 -3.25
N GLU A 150 5.04 12.26 -2.66
CA GLU A 150 5.14 13.56 -3.34
C GLU A 150 6.57 13.81 -3.84
N ARG A 151 7.59 13.59 -2.99
CA ARG A 151 9.01 13.73 -3.39
C ARG A 151 9.40 12.76 -4.51
N VAL A 152 8.90 11.53 -4.46
CA VAL A 152 9.14 10.50 -5.49
C VAL A 152 8.45 10.89 -6.79
N ALA A 153 7.18 11.31 -6.73
CA ALA A 153 6.40 11.73 -7.89
C ALA A 153 7.04 12.94 -8.59
N ALA A 154 7.53 13.93 -7.84
CA ALA A 154 8.13 15.14 -8.39
C ALA A 154 9.50 14.90 -9.07
N ARG A 155 10.25 13.89 -8.63
CA ARG A 155 11.63 13.63 -9.12
C ARG A 155 11.70 12.48 -10.12
N ARG A 156 10.56 11.92 -10.49
CA ARG A 156 10.47 10.86 -11.48
C ARG A 156 10.84 11.41 -12.86
N ALA A 157 11.54 10.61 -13.65
CA ALA A 157 11.57 10.82 -15.09
C ALA A 157 10.16 10.57 -15.65
N SER A 158 9.42 11.61 -16.07
CA SER A 158 8.31 11.42 -17.03
C SER A 158 8.93 10.89 -18.33
N SER A 159 8.37 9.97 -19.11
CA SER A 159 6.98 9.60 -19.37
C SER A 159 6.99 8.15 -19.91
N ASN A 160 5.92 7.39 -19.71
CA ASN A 160 5.66 6.07 -20.34
C ASN A 160 6.53 4.86 -19.98
N SER A 161 6.81 4.58 -18.71
CA SER A 161 7.33 3.26 -18.32
C SER A 161 6.20 2.27 -18.06
N LYS A 162 5.82 1.55 -19.12
CA LYS A 162 4.97 0.36 -19.05
C LYS A 162 5.66 -0.69 -18.17
N PHE A 163 5.11 -0.93 -16.99
CA PHE A 163 5.28 -2.14 -16.15
C PHE A 163 6.59 -2.39 -15.40
N GLU A 164 7.76 -1.87 -15.80
CA GLU A 164 9.05 -2.19 -15.14
C GLU A 164 9.62 -1.12 -14.21
N ASP A 165 9.11 0.11 -14.23
CA ASP A 165 9.57 1.13 -13.27
C ASP A 165 8.82 0.99 -11.95
N ASP A 166 9.57 0.96 -10.85
CA ASP A 166 9.10 1.02 -9.46
C ASP A 166 8.07 2.15 -9.26
N TYR A 167 6.79 1.86 -9.49
CA TYR A 167 5.73 2.87 -9.56
C TYR A 167 5.54 3.63 -8.23
N TYR A 168 5.94 3.02 -7.11
CA TYR A 168 5.85 3.60 -5.77
C TYR A 168 7.19 3.65 -5.02
N GLY A 169 8.32 3.46 -5.71
CA GLY A 169 9.63 3.42 -5.05
C GLY A 169 9.79 2.26 -4.07
N GLU A 170 9.23 1.10 -4.40
CA GLU A 170 9.21 -0.08 -3.51
C GLU A 170 10.61 -0.61 -3.16
N SER A 171 11.60 -0.30 -4.00
CA SER A 171 13.02 -0.59 -3.78
C SER A 171 13.67 0.28 -2.69
N ILE A 172 13.09 1.45 -2.36
CA ILE A 172 13.69 2.42 -1.43
C ILE A 172 13.40 2.00 0.02
N LYS A 173 14.36 1.31 0.65
CA LYS A 173 14.26 0.88 2.05
C LYS A 173 14.95 1.87 3.00
N ASN A 174 16.08 2.41 2.57
CA ASN A 174 16.92 3.31 3.36
C ASN A 174 17.13 4.66 2.65
N VAL A 175 17.72 5.63 3.36
CA VAL A 175 18.06 6.94 2.78
C VAL A 175 19.17 6.82 1.71
N SER A 176 20.08 5.86 1.87
CA SER A 176 21.10 5.52 0.85
C SER A 176 20.47 5.13 -0.48
N ASP A 177 19.46 4.25 -0.42
CA ASP A 177 18.76 3.71 -1.58
C ASP A 177 18.00 4.84 -2.28
N TYR A 178 17.42 5.74 -1.50
CA TYR A 178 16.78 6.95 -2.05
C TYR A 178 17.77 7.81 -2.84
N ARG A 179 18.98 8.03 -2.33
CA ARG A 179 20.02 8.79 -3.06
C ARG A 179 20.51 8.08 -4.31
N GLN A 180 20.56 6.75 -4.29
CA GLN A 180 20.89 5.97 -5.49
C GLN A 180 19.77 6.08 -6.53
N TRP A 181 18.53 5.86 -6.11
CA TRP A 181 17.36 6.00 -6.97
C TRP A 181 17.30 7.38 -7.63
N LEU A 182 17.60 8.47 -6.91
CA LEU A 182 17.66 9.82 -7.48
C LEU A 182 18.68 9.95 -8.61
N ARG A 183 19.86 9.35 -8.46
CA ARG A 183 20.90 9.35 -9.51
C ARG A 183 20.44 8.55 -10.72
N GLU A 184 19.76 7.44 -10.51
CA GLU A 184 19.20 6.61 -11.59
C GLU A 184 18.10 7.36 -12.35
N GLN A 185 17.20 8.06 -11.65
CA GLN A 185 16.17 8.89 -12.29
C GLN A 185 16.76 10.03 -13.10
N GLN A 186 17.76 10.74 -12.57
CA GLN A 186 18.48 11.78 -13.32
C GLN A 186 19.18 11.21 -14.56
N LYS A 187 19.80 10.03 -14.45
CA LYS A 187 20.41 9.35 -15.60
C LYS A 187 19.36 9.03 -16.67
N LYS A 188 18.18 8.54 -16.26
CA LYS A 188 17.06 8.25 -17.17
C LYS A 188 16.55 9.52 -17.88
N GLN A 189 16.38 10.62 -17.15
CA GLN A 189 16.02 11.93 -17.73
C GLN A 189 17.04 12.37 -18.79
N ASN A 190 18.32 12.45 -18.42
CA ASN A 190 19.39 12.86 -19.33
C ASN A 190 19.51 11.97 -20.59
N ILE A 191 19.20 10.67 -20.45
CA ILE A 191 19.19 9.74 -21.59
C ILE A 191 17.98 10.01 -22.49
N THR A 192 16.81 10.24 -21.90
CA THR A 192 15.57 10.56 -22.62
C THR A 192 15.75 11.85 -23.42
N ASP A 193 16.23 12.92 -22.78
CA ASP A 193 16.50 14.21 -23.43
C ASP A 193 17.47 14.06 -24.60
N LYS A 194 18.49 13.19 -24.49
CA LYS A 194 19.44 12.93 -25.59
C LYS A 194 18.78 12.25 -26.77
N TYR A 195 17.84 11.33 -26.54
CA TYR A 195 17.11 10.67 -27.62
C TYR A 195 16.16 11.65 -28.31
N GLU A 196 15.40 12.44 -27.55
CA GLU A 196 14.48 13.45 -28.09
C GLU A 196 15.23 14.49 -28.94
N ASN A 197 16.34 15.04 -28.43
CA ASN A 197 17.18 15.97 -29.19
C ASN A 197 17.74 15.34 -30.48
N LYS A 198 18.08 14.06 -30.45
CA LYS A 198 18.59 13.32 -31.62
C LYS A 198 17.50 13.07 -32.66
N GLU A 199 16.27 12.79 -32.23
CA GLU A 199 15.11 12.64 -33.12
C GLU A 199 14.75 13.97 -33.77
N GLN A 200 14.64 15.05 -32.99
CA GLN A 200 14.43 16.40 -33.51
C GLN A 200 15.50 16.81 -34.53
N SER A 201 16.77 16.49 -34.26
CA SER A 201 17.86 16.77 -35.19
C SER A 201 17.79 15.97 -36.50
N LYS A 202 17.15 14.80 -36.50
CA LYS A 202 16.94 14.00 -37.72
C LYS A 202 15.79 14.59 -38.53
N GLU A 203 14.68 14.90 -37.88
CA GLU A 203 13.50 15.49 -38.52
C GLU A 203 13.84 16.81 -39.22
N LEU A 204 14.57 17.71 -38.55
CA LEU A 204 15.04 18.97 -39.13
C LEU A 204 15.94 18.78 -40.36
N LYS A 205 16.73 17.70 -40.40
CA LYS A 205 17.59 17.39 -41.56
C LYS A 205 16.79 16.81 -42.72
N THR A 206 15.72 16.07 -42.44
CA THR A 206 14.83 15.50 -43.46
C THR A 206 13.95 16.57 -44.08
N GLU A 207 13.51 17.58 -43.32
CA GLU A 207 12.73 18.71 -43.86
C GLU A 207 13.56 19.69 -44.71
N ALA A 208 14.87 19.78 -44.47
CA ALA A 208 15.78 20.68 -45.18
C ALA A 208 16.36 20.11 -46.49
N ALA A 209 16.07 18.84 -46.81
CA ALA A 209 16.55 18.13 -47.99
C ALA A 209 15.44 17.92 -49.02
#